data_AF-A0A6P6AZ17-F1
#
_entry.id   AF-A0A6P6AZ17-F1
#
_cell.length_a   1.000
_cell.length_b   1.000
_cell.length_c   1.000
_cell.angle_alpha   90.00
_cell.angle_beta   90.00
_cell.angle_gamma   90.00
#
_symmetry.space_group_name_H-M   'P 1'
#
loop_
_entity.id
_entity.type
_entity.pdbx_description
1 polymer ?
#
loop_
_entity_poly.entity_id
_entity_poly.type
_entity_poly.pdbx_seq_one_letter_code
_entity_poly.pdbx_strand_id
1 'polypeptide(L)'
;MALQGINLPLAFTGQEAIWQKVFMGFNISMEDLNDFFGGPAFLAWARMGNLHGWGGPLSKNWLNQQLVLQKKILSRMLELGMTPVLPSFSGNVPAALKTIFPSANITRLGDWNTVDGDPRWCCTYLLNPSDPLFVEIGEAFIQQQIKEYGDVTDIYNCDTFNENSPPTNDPTYISSLGAALYKAMSKGDKDAVWLMQGWLFYSDSHFWKPPQMKALLHSVPQGKMIVLDLFADVKPIWEVSSQFYGTPYIWCLLHNFGGNIEMYGTLDAISSGPIDAHISKNSTMVGVGMCMEGIEQNPVVYELMSEMAFRKEKVQVLEWLKTYTRRRYGKSIQQIEDAWEILYHTVYNCTDGIADHNTDFIVKFPDWDPSTDSGSQTSKLDNMHMLPTVTGSRRFLFQETSWDLPQAHLWYSNQEVVKALKLFLAAGNGLAGSLTYRYDLVDLTRQALSKLANQVYLDAVNAFRRKDVKALNDHSQKFIQLIKDIDILLAADDNFLLGTWLESAKMLAENPSEMRQYEWNARTQVTMWYDTTTTNQSKLHDYANKFWSGLLKEYYLPRAASYFSHLSKSLRKNESFKLVEWRKEWVSFSNKWQSGVEQYPVKAKGDFVVIAKSLFERYFGSS
;
A
#
# COMPACT_ATOMS: atom_id res chain seq x y z
N MET A 1 16.71 8.54 7.21
CA MET A 1 17.17 8.74 5.82
C MET A 1 18.68 8.93 5.75
N ALA A 2 19.25 10.07 6.17
CA ALA A 2 20.69 10.33 6.05
C ALA A 2 21.58 9.26 6.71
N LEU A 3 21.26 8.84 7.95
CA LEU A 3 21.98 7.77 8.65
C LEU A 3 21.99 6.43 7.91
N GLN A 4 21.00 6.21 7.03
CA GLN A 4 20.83 5.00 6.23
C GLN A 4 21.36 5.17 4.80
N GLY A 5 22.13 6.23 4.53
CA GLY A 5 22.76 6.46 3.22
C GLY A 5 21.82 6.90 2.09
N ILE A 6 20.57 7.26 2.38
CA ILE A 6 19.62 7.70 1.36
C ILE A 6 20.06 9.06 0.79
N ASN A 7 20.25 9.13 -0.53
CA ASN A 7 20.67 10.34 -1.23
C ASN A 7 19.73 10.77 -2.38
N LEU A 8 18.71 9.98 -2.73
CA LEU A 8 17.76 10.30 -3.82
C LEU A 8 16.29 10.16 -3.38
N PRO A 9 15.75 11.02 -2.50
CA PRO A 9 14.36 10.92 -2.04
C PRO A 9 13.34 11.59 -2.95
N LEU A 10 12.14 11.02 -3.04
CA LEU A 10 10.97 11.71 -3.59
C LEU A 10 10.56 12.89 -2.70
N ALA A 11 10.34 14.06 -3.30
CA ALA A 11 9.95 15.28 -2.61
C ALA A 11 8.66 15.86 -3.23
N PHE A 12 7.52 15.23 -2.95
CA PHE A 12 6.24 15.49 -3.61
C PHE A 12 5.31 16.43 -2.81
N THR A 13 5.71 16.84 -1.61
CA THR A 13 4.92 17.68 -0.72
C THR A 13 4.55 19.00 -1.39
N GLY A 14 3.30 19.42 -1.29
CA GLY A 14 2.84 20.71 -1.80
C GLY A 14 2.72 20.83 -3.32
N GLN A 15 2.86 19.74 -4.10
CA GLN A 15 2.78 19.83 -5.57
C GLN A 15 1.43 20.38 -6.07
N GLU A 16 0.33 20.18 -5.34
CA GLU A 16 -0.97 20.74 -5.71
C GLU A 16 -0.95 22.28 -5.72
N ALA A 17 -0.12 22.90 -4.88
CA ALA A 17 0.07 24.36 -4.89
C ALA A 17 0.84 24.84 -6.13
N ILE A 18 1.71 23.99 -6.70
CA ILE A 18 2.38 24.26 -7.97
C ILE A 18 1.36 24.11 -9.11
N TRP A 19 0.58 23.01 -9.13
CA TRP A 19 -0.47 22.81 -10.12
C TRP A 19 -1.51 23.92 -10.13
N GLN A 20 -1.93 24.40 -8.96
CA GLN A 20 -2.82 25.55 -8.85
C GLN A 20 -2.26 26.77 -9.60
N LYS A 21 -0.99 27.13 -9.34
CA LYS A 21 -0.35 28.29 -9.99
C LYS A 21 -0.21 28.11 -11.50
N VAL A 22 0.12 26.90 -11.95
CA VAL A 22 0.24 26.57 -13.37
C VAL A 22 -1.11 26.69 -14.06
N PHE A 23 -2.13 25.98 -13.57
CA PHE A 23 -3.44 25.93 -14.22
C PHE A 23 -4.18 27.27 -14.21
N MET A 24 -3.97 28.12 -13.19
CA MET A 24 -4.44 29.51 -13.22
C MET A 24 -3.85 30.31 -14.40
N GLY A 25 -2.62 30.02 -14.82
CA GLY A 25 -2.01 30.58 -16.03
C GLY A 25 -2.66 30.10 -17.33
N PHE A 26 -3.41 29.00 -17.29
CA PHE A 26 -4.22 28.45 -18.38
C PHE A 26 -5.71 28.76 -18.22
N ASN A 27 -6.06 29.81 -17.47
CA ASN A 27 -7.44 30.27 -17.22
C ASN A 27 -8.35 29.27 -16.48
N ILE A 28 -7.79 28.28 -15.78
CA ILE A 28 -8.55 27.38 -14.91
C ILE A 28 -8.72 28.04 -13.54
N SER A 29 -9.95 28.11 -13.03
CA SER A 29 -10.24 28.70 -11.72
C SER A 29 -9.82 27.77 -10.57
N MET A 30 -9.81 28.29 -9.34
CA MET A 30 -9.57 27.43 -8.17
C MET A 30 -10.73 26.44 -7.97
N GLU A 31 -11.95 26.88 -8.25
CA GLU A 31 -13.16 26.08 -8.14
C GLU A 31 -13.14 24.90 -9.11
N ASP A 32 -12.61 25.09 -10.32
CA ASP A 32 -12.43 24.02 -11.32
C ASP A 32 -11.46 22.92 -10.84
N LEU A 33 -10.53 23.25 -9.93
CA LEU A 33 -9.55 22.30 -9.39
C LEU A 33 -10.09 21.52 -8.18
N ASN A 34 -11.24 21.90 -7.62
CA ASN A 34 -11.88 21.17 -6.51
C ASN A 34 -12.24 19.73 -6.88
N ASP A 35 -12.57 19.49 -8.15
CA ASP A 35 -12.86 18.15 -8.68
C ASP A 35 -11.61 17.45 -9.19
N PHE A 36 -10.48 18.14 -9.31
CA PHE A 36 -9.23 17.55 -9.83
C PHE A 36 -8.37 16.96 -8.71
N PHE A 37 -8.16 17.71 -7.63
CA PHE A 37 -7.33 17.23 -6.52
C PHE A 37 -8.10 16.25 -5.63
N GLY A 38 -7.43 15.15 -5.23
CA GLY A 38 -7.93 14.31 -4.14
C GLY A 38 -7.77 14.97 -2.77
N GLY A 39 -8.41 14.41 -1.75
CA GLY A 39 -8.18 14.77 -0.35
C GLY A 39 -6.78 14.35 0.12
N PRO A 40 -6.27 14.92 1.24
CA PRO A 40 -4.94 14.65 1.78
C PRO A 40 -4.48 13.19 1.77
N ALA A 41 -5.33 12.25 2.19
CA ALA A 41 -4.98 10.83 2.29
C ALA A 41 -4.99 10.08 0.94
N PHE A 42 -5.46 10.71 -0.14
CA PHE A 42 -5.67 10.07 -1.44
C PHE A 42 -4.81 10.69 -2.56
N LEU A 43 -3.91 11.61 -2.20
CA LEU A 43 -3.09 12.35 -3.16
C LEU A 43 -2.19 11.46 -4.01
N ALA A 44 -1.68 10.33 -3.48
CA ALA A 44 -0.84 9.41 -4.26
C ALA A 44 -1.55 8.96 -5.56
N TRP A 45 -2.76 8.41 -5.42
CA TRP A 45 -3.57 7.95 -6.56
C TRP A 45 -4.14 9.10 -7.40
N ALA A 46 -4.38 10.27 -6.81
CA ALA A 46 -4.75 11.46 -7.58
C ALA A 46 -3.62 11.89 -8.54
N ARG A 47 -2.38 11.93 -8.05
CA ARG A 47 -1.18 12.33 -8.82
C ARG A 47 -0.84 11.34 -9.93
N MET A 48 -1.09 10.06 -9.69
CA MET A 48 -0.95 8.98 -10.68
C MET A 48 -2.13 8.91 -11.68
N GLY A 49 -3.13 9.78 -11.53
CA GLY A 49 -4.28 9.85 -12.43
C GLY A 49 -5.28 8.71 -12.29
N ASN A 50 -5.28 8.01 -11.15
CA ASN A 50 -6.22 6.92 -10.89
C ASN A 50 -7.59 7.44 -10.42
N LEU A 51 -7.59 8.52 -9.64
CA LEU A 51 -8.79 9.16 -9.10
C LEU A 51 -8.69 10.69 -9.18
N HIS A 52 -9.82 11.37 -8.98
CA HIS A 52 -9.92 12.82 -8.83
C HIS A 52 -11.03 13.16 -7.82
N GLY A 53 -10.93 14.31 -7.14
CA GLY A 53 -11.95 14.84 -6.22
C GLY A 53 -12.20 14.07 -4.92
N TRP A 54 -11.93 12.76 -4.86
CA TRP A 54 -12.26 11.91 -3.70
C TRP A 54 -11.59 12.39 -2.40
N GLY A 55 -12.42 12.68 -1.40
CA GLY A 55 -11.98 13.18 -0.09
C GLY A 55 -11.58 14.66 -0.07
N GLY A 56 -11.62 15.35 -1.21
CA GLY A 56 -11.42 16.79 -1.33
C GLY A 56 -12.68 17.60 -0.97
N PRO A 57 -12.70 18.90 -1.29
CA PRO A 57 -11.61 19.66 -1.93
C PRO A 57 -10.45 19.98 -0.97
N LEU A 58 -9.27 20.32 -1.51
CA LEU A 58 -8.16 20.86 -0.73
C LEU A 58 -8.38 22.33 -0.41
N SER A 59 -8.19 22.72 0.84
CA SER A 59 -8.31 24.12 1.25
C SER A 59 -7.10 24.95 0.84
N LYS A 60 -7.25 26.28 0.82
CA LYS A 60 -6.13 27.20 0.63
C LYS A 60 -5.08 27.09 1.75
N ASN A 61 -5.51 26.77 2.97
CA ASN A 61 -4.60 26.55 4.10
C ASN A 61 -3.69 25.35 3.84
N TRP A 62 -4.26 24.24 3.39
CA TRP A 62 -3.50 23.05 2.98
C TRP A 62 -2.44 23.41 1.95
N LEU A 63 -2.83 24.03 0.83
CA LEU A 63 -1.90 24.39 -0.25
C LEU A 63 -0.75 25.28 0.25
N ASN A 64 -1.05 26.28 1.08
CA ASN A 64 -0.04 27.18 1.64
C ASN A 64 0.90 26.46 2.61
N GLN A 65 0.37 25.69 3.56
CA GLN A 65 1.17 24.96 4.54
C GLN A 65 2.08 23.93 3.88
N GLN A 66 1.54 23.15 2.93
CA GLN A 66 2.31 22.12 2.23
C GLN A 66 3.40 22.74 1.35
N LEU A 67 3.15 23.89 0.71
CA LEU A 67 4.19 24.61 -0.03
C LEU A 67 5.32 25.08 0.90
N VAL A 68 5.00 25.60 2.08
CA VAL A 68 6.00 26.02 3.08
C VAL A 68 6.78 24.81 3.60
N LEU A 69 6.09 23.69 3.87
CA LEU A 69 6.72 22.46 4.33
C LEU A 69 7.70 21.90 3.30
N GLN A 70 7.32 21.89 2.02
CA GLN A 70 8.19 21.44 0.94
C GLN A 70 9.49 22.25 0.86
N LYS A 71 9.42 23.58 0.99
CA LYS A 71 10.63 24.42 1.00
C LYS A 71 11.57 24.06 2.15
N LYS A 72 11.02 23.72 3.33
CA LYS A 72 11.82 23.24 4.48
C LYS A 72 12.43 21.86 4.22
N ILE A 73 11.66 20.94 3.63
CA ILE A 73 12.13 19.60 3.25
C ILE A 73 13.30 19.71 2.27
N LEU A 74 13.13 20.46 1.18
CA LEU A 74 14.17 20.65 0.16
C LEU A 74 15.43 21.27 0.74
N SER A 75 15.31 22.33 1.55
CA SER A 75 16.45 22.94 2.24
C SER A 75 17.23 21.89 3.06
N ARG A 76 16.51 21.07 3.84
CA ARG A 76 17.15 20.05 4.69
C ARG A 76 17.78 18.91 3.88
N MET A 77 17.17 18.54 2.77
CA MET A 77 17.73 17.53 1.86
C MET A 77 19.05 18.00 1.27
N LEU A 78 19.10 19.23 0.76
CA LEU A 78 20.30 19.84 0.19
C LEU A 78 21.42 20.02 1.24
N GLU A 79 21.08 20.45 2.46
CA GLU A 79 22.03 20.52 3.58
C GLU A 79 22.71 19.17 3.88
N LEU A 80 21.99 18.07 3.65
CA LEU A 80 22.48 16.71 3.89
C LEU A 80 23.12 16.07 2.64
N GLY A 81 23.23 16.82 1.53
CA GLY A 81 23.81 16.33 0.27
C GLY A 81 22.91 15.35 -0.49
N MET A 82 21.59 15.39 -0.25
CA MET A 82 20.61 14.60 -1.00
C MET A 82 20.17 15.34 -2.26
N THR A 83 19.90 14.60 -3.34
CA THR A 83 19.27 15.09 -4.55
C THR A 83 17.75 14.84 -4.46
N PRO A 84 16.90 15.88 -4.34
CA PRO A 84 15.46 15.70 -4.36
C PRO A 84 14.97 15.23 -5.73
N VAL A 85 14.02 14.32 -5.75
CA VAL A 85 13.25 14.01 -6.97
C VAL A 85 11.95 14.79 -6.91
N LEU A 86 11.77 15.73 -7.84
CA LEU A 86 10.56 16.54 -7.94
C LEU A 86 9.54 15.89 -8.89
N PRO A 87 8.23 16.16 -8.74
CA PRO A 87 7.24 15.68 -9.71
C PRO A 87 7.41 16.33 -11.09
N SER A 88 6.78 15.74 -12.11
CA SER A 88 6.60 16.33 -13.44
C SER A 88 5.19 16.03 -13.97
N PHE A 89 4.82 16.66 -15.08
CA PHE A 89 3.57 16.44 -15.79
C PHE A 89 3.51 15.05 -16.43
N SER A 90 2.49 14.26 -16.07
CA SER A 90 2.25 12.91 -16.62
C SER A 90 1.23 12.88 -17.76
N GLY A 91 0.70 14.03 -18.20
CA GLY A 91 -0.39 14.12 -19.18
C GLY A 91 -1.78 14.25 -18.58
N ASN A 92 -1.95 13.98 -17.28
CA ASN A 92 -3.25 14.07 -16.59
C ASN A 92 -3.67 15.53 -16.35
N VAL A 93 -4.89 15.88 -16.75
CA VAL A 93 -5.41 17.26 -16.73
C VAL A 93 -6.81 17.35 -16.11
N PRO A 94 -7.20 18.51 -15.54
CA PRO A 94 -8.55 18.71 -15.04
C PRO A 94 -9.60 18.71 -16.17
N ALA A 95 -10.82 18.27 -15.86
CA ALA A 95 -11.95 18.25 -16.80
C ALA A 95 -12.20 19.63 -17.44
N ALA A 96 -12.04 20.71 -16.66
CA ALA A 96 -12.23 22.09 -17.09
C ALA A 96 -11.35 22.47 -18.30
N LEU A 97 -10.19 21.83 -18.49
CA LEU A 97 -9.31 22.10 -19.62
C LEU A 97 -10.01 21.83 -20.96
N LYS A 98 -10.93 20.86 -21.02
CA LYS A 98 -11.76 20.60 -22.23
C LYS A 98 -12.68 21.76 -22.59
N THR A 99 -13.22 22.45 -21.59
CA THR A 99 -14.13 23.58 -21.80
C THR A 99 -13.35 24.81 -22.24
N ILE A 100 -12.17 25.04 -21.66
CA ILE A 100 -11.32 26.20 -21.94
C ILE A 100 -10.59 26.05 -23.27
N PHE A 101 -10.13 24.84 -23.60
CA PHE A 101 -9.45 24.50 -24.85
C PHE A 101 -10.22 23.42 -25.62
N PRO A 102 -11.35 23.77 -26.28
CA PRO A 102 -12.22 22.79 -26.94
C PRO A 102 -11.58 22.09 -28.15
N SER A 103 -10.49 22.65 -28.70
CA SER A 103 -9.70 22.02 -29.76
C SER A 103 -8.65 21.04 -29.24
N ALA A 104 -8.41 21.01 -27.92
CA ALA A 104 -7.40 20.15 -27.33
C ALA A 104 -7.82 18.68 -27.42
N ASN A 105 -6.90 17.81 -27.84
CA ASN A 105 -7.15 16.38 -27.94
C ASN A 105 -7.03 15.73 -26.56
N ILE A 106 -8.15 15.67 -25.84
CA ILE A 106 -8.20 15.14 -24.46
C ILE A 106 -9.15 13.94 -24.41
N THR A 107 -8.62 12.79 -24.01
CA THR A 107 -9.39 11.56 -23.81
C THR A 107 -9.62 11.30 -22.33
N ARG A 108 -10.62 10.48 -22.00
CA ARG A 108 -10.85 10.02 -20.62
C ARG A 108 -10.12 8.70 -20.42
N LEU A 109 -9.42 8.53 -19.31
CA LEU A 109 -8.87 7.24 -18.91
C LEU A 109 -9.97 6.25 -18.54
N GLY A 110 -9.62 4.96 -18.54
CA GLY A 110 -10.54 3.89 -18.16
C GLY A 110 -10.77 3.81 -16.65
N ASP A 111 -11.81 3.08 -16.28
CA ASP A 111 -12.26 2.89 -14.90
C ASP A 111 -11.16 2.34 -13.98
N TRP A 112 -10.97 3.00 -12.85
CA TRP A 112 -10.08 2.55 -11.79
C TRP A 112 -10.88 2.37 -10.49
N ASN A 113 -11.03 1.12 -10.06
CA ASN A 113 -11.65 0.69 -8.79
C ASN A 113 -13.01 1.27 -8.38
N THR A 114 -13.71 1.98 -9.28
CA THR A 114 -15.06 2.46 -9.00
C THR A 114 -16.06 1.31 -8.88
N VAL A 115 -17.08 1.53 -8.05
CA VAL A 115 -18.21 0.63 -7.88
C VAL A 115 -19.23 0.93 -8.98
N ASP A 116 -19.80 -0.11 -9.58
CA ASP A 116 -20.83 -0.02 -10.63
C ASP A 116 -20.45 0.79 -11.90
N GLY A 117 -19.17 1.14 -12.07
CA GLY A 117 -18.69 1.89 -13.25
C GLY A 117 -18.98 3.39 -13.20
N ASP A 118 -19.31 3.95 -12.03
CA ASP A 118 -19.59 5.38 -11.88
C ASP A 118 -18.29 6.20 -12.02
N PRO A 119 -18.19 7.11 -13.02
CA PRO A 119 -16.99 7.90 -13.24
C PRO A 119 -16.81 9.07 -12.25
N ARG A 120 -17.71 9.24 -11.26
CA ARG A 120 -17.73 10.39 -10.33
C ARG A 120 -16.38 10.74 -9.70
N TRP A 121 -15.56 9.74 -9.38
CA TRP A 121 -14.27 9.94 -8.69
C TRP A 121 -13.06 9.37 -9.44
N CYS A 122 -13.25 8.66 -10.54
CA CYS A 122 -12.18 8.01 -11.29
C CYS A 122 -11.97 8.69 -12.63
N CYS A 123 -11.17 8.04 -13.47
CA CYS A 123 -11.33 8.25 -14.90
C CYS A 123 -10.94 9.67 -15.30
N THR A 124 -9.77 10.09 -14.83
CA THR A 124 -9.20 11.40 -15.14
C THR A 124 -9.02 11.58 -16.65
N TYR A 125 -8.72 12.80 -17.05
CA TYR A 125 -8.52 13.15 -18.44
C TYR A 125 -7.04 13.15 -18.80
N LEU A 126 -6.72 12.53 -19.94
CA LEU A 126 -5.37 12.47 -20.50
C LEU A 126 -5.30 13.38 -21.72
N LEU A 127 -4.38 14.35 -21.68
CA LEU A 127 -4.03 15.17 -22.83
C LEU A 127 -3.17 14.36 -23.80
N ASN A 128 -3.50 14.38 -25.08
CA ASN A 128 -2.77 13.61 -26.09
C ASN A 128 -1.33 14.16 -26.23
N PRO A 129 -0.30 13.30 -26.32
CA PRO A 129 1.09 13.73 -26.45
C PRO A 129 1.41 14.50 -27.74
N SER A 130 0.55 14.43 -28.76
CA SER A 130 0.70 15.19 -30.01
C SER A 130 0.11 16.60 -29.93
N ASP A 131 -0.66 16.91 -28.88
CA ASP A 131 -1.25 18.23 -28.68
C ASP A 131 -0.18 19.24 -28.23
N PRO A 132 -0.09 20.45 -28.84
CA PRO A 132 0.88 21.45 -28.41
C PRO A 132 0.80 21.80 -26.92
N LEU A 133 -0.41 21.80 -26.34
CA LEU A 133 -0.62 22.10 -24.92
C LEU A 133 0.11 21.12 -24.00
N PHE A 134 0.42 19.90 -24.47
CA PHE A 134 1.10 18.89 -23.66
C PHE A 134 2.48 19.38 -23.21
N VAL A 135 3.25 19.92 -24.14
CA VAL A 135 4.59 20.44 -23.86
C VAL A 135 4.49 21.77 -23.12
N GLU A 136 3.54 22.65 -23.48
CA GLU A 136 3.35 23.95 -22.82
C GLU A 136 3.02 23.80 -21.33
N ILE A 137 2.09 22.91 -20.98
CA ILE A 137 1.69 22.68 -19.58
C ILE A 137 2.84 22.04 -18.79
N GLY A 138 3.52 21.04 -19.36
CA GLY A 138 4.63 20.38 -18.67
C GLY A 138 5.84 21.30 -18.48
N GLU A 139 6.18 22.12 -19.47
CA GLU A 139 7.22 23.16 -19.34
C GLU A 139 6.86 24.16 -18.25
N ALA A 140 5.62 24.67 -18.26
CA ALA A 140 5.13 25.60 -17.25
C ALA A 140 5.20 25.01 -15.83
N PHE A 141 4.94 23.71 -15.67
CA PHE A 141 5.05 23.05 -14.38
C PHE A 141 6.49 23.02 -13.84
N ILE A 142 7.45 22.60 -14.66
CA ILE A 142 8.87 22.61 -14.26
C ILE A 142 9.35 24.03 -13.95
N GLN A 143 9.04 25.01 -14.81
CA GLN A 143 9.41 26.41 -14.57
C GLN A 143 8.79 26.97 -13.29
N GLN A 144 7.54 26.60 -12.97
CA GLN A 144 6.87 27.03 -11.75
C GLN A 144 7.48 26.37 -10.51
N GLN A 145 7.99 25.13 -10.60
CA GLN A 145 8.78 24.52 -9.52
C GLN A 145 10.10 25.25 -9.30
N ILE A 146 10.86 25.51 -10.37
CA ILE A 146 12.14 26.25 -10.29
C ILE A 146 11.92 27.65 -9.69
N LYS A 147 10.83 28.33 -10.08
CA LYS A 147 10.47 29.63 -9.51
C LYS A 147 10.19 29.57 -8.01
N GLU A 148 9.58 28.50 -7.52
CA GLU A 148 9.18 28.38 -6.11
C GLU A 148 10.28 27.83 -5.20
N TYR A 149 11.08 26.91 -5.73
CA TYR A 149 12.04 26.11 -4.98
C TYR A 149 13.49 26.46 -5.29
N GLY A 150 13.75 27.14 -6.42
CA GLY A 150 15.08 27.27 -7.00
C GLY A 150 15.43 26.07 -7.88
N ASP A 151 16.59 26.18 -8.52
CA ASP A 151 17.21 25.08 -9.26
C ASP A 151 17.88 24.12 -8.26
N VAL A 152 17.13 23.09 -7.85
CA VAL A 152 17.51 22.18 -6.75
C VAL A 152 17.75 20.74 -7.20
N THR A 153 17.40 20.39 -8.44
CA THR A 153 17.55 19.05 -9.00
C THR A 153 17.31 19.06 -10.50
N ASP A 154 17.90 18.09 -11.17
CA ASP A 154 17.60 17.74 -12.56
C ASP A 154 16.75 16.46 -12.67
N ILE A 155 16.31 15.88 -11.54
CA ILE A 155 15.65 14.56 -11.54
C ILE A 155 14.16 14.72 -11.25
N TYR A 156 13.34 14.28 -12.21
CA TYR A 156 11.89 14.41 -12.14
C TYR A 156 11.19 13.06 -12.26
N ASN A 157 10.14 12.85 -11.46
CA ASN A 157 9.29 11.66 -11.54
C ASN A 157 7.89 12.00 -12.05
N CYS A 158 7.40 11.19 -12.98
CA CYS A 158 6.00 11.14 -13.36
C CYS A 158 5.69 9.78 -14.01
N ASP A 159 4.44 9.33 -13.85
CA ASP A 159 3.99 8.01 -14.31
C ASP A 159 2.58 8.16 -14.91
N THR A 160 2.45 8.05 -16.24
CA THR A 160 1.17 8.22 -16.95
C THR A 160 0.22 7.03 -16.77
N PHE A 161 0.79 5.82 -16.71
CA PHE A 161 0.05 4.57 -16.82
C PHE A 161 0.25 3.65 -15.62
N ASN A 162 0.47 4.22 -14.43
CA ASN A 162 0.47 3.44 -13.20
C ASN A 162 -0.95 2.90 -12.94
N GLU A 163 -1.14 1.59 -13.12
CA GLU A 163 -2.44 0.89 -13.04
C GLU A 163 -3.55 1.44 -13.97
N ASN A 164 -3.14 2.19 -14.99
CA ASN A 164 -4.00 2.71 -16.04
C ASN A 164 -3.55 2.09 -17.37
N SER A 165 -4.49 1.56 -18.15
CA SER A 165 -4.17 0.96 -19.44
C SER A 165 -3.93 2.04 -20.50
N PRO A 166 -2.84 1.97 -21.27
CA PRO A 166 -2.67 2.86 -22.41
C PRO A 166 -3.80 2.66 -23.44
N PRO A 167 -4.18 3.71 -24.20
CA PRO A 167 -5.29 3.62 -25.14
C PRO A 167 -5.01 2.70 -26.34
N THR A 168 -3.75 2.36 -26.60
CA THR A 168 -3.32 1.47 -27.68
C THR A 168 -2.03 0.75 -27.28
N ASN A 169 -1.83 -0.46 -27.81
CA ASN A 169 -0.59 -1.22 -27.67
C ASN A 169 0.43 -0.94 -28.80
N ASP A 170 0.16 0.04 -29.67
CA ASP A 170 1.06 0.46 -30.75
C ASP A 170 2.36 1.07 -30.17
N PRO A 171 3.53 0.43 -30.43
CA PRO A 171 4.83 0.96 -30.04
C PRO A 171 5.07 2.41 -30.47
N THR A 172 4.54 2.84 -31.61
CA THR A 172 4.71 4.21 -32.14
C THR A 172 4.07 5.24 -31.22
N TYR A 173 2.85 4.95 -30.75
CA TYR A 173 2.15 5.81 -29.79
C TYR A 173 2.86 5.84 -28.43
N ILE A 174 3.30 4.68 -27.94
CA ILE A 174 4.01 4.60 -26.65
C ILE A 174 5.33 5.40 -26.71
N SER A 175 6.06 5.28 -27.80
CA SER A 175 7.29 6.04 -28.02
C SER A 175 7.03 7.54 -28.12
N SER A 176 5.99 7.96 -28.83
CA SER A 176 5.66 9.39 -28.94
C SER A 176 5.21 10.00 -27.61
N LEU A 177 4.49 9.24 -26.78
CA LEU A 177 4.15 9.65 -25.41
C LEU A 177 5.41 9.88 -24.56
N GLY A 178 6.29 8.88 -24.48
CA GLY A 178 7.52 8.99 -23.69
C GLY A 178 8.41 10.15 -24.17
N ALA A 179 8.50 10.34 -25.49
CA ALA A 179 9.22 11.47 -26.07
C ALA A 179 8.57 12.84 -25.73
N ALA A 180 7.24 12.93 -25.71
CA ALA A 180 6.53 14.16 -25.35
C ALA A 180 6.70 14.52 -23.85
N LEU A 181 6.61 13.52 -22.96
CA LEU A 181 6.87 13.68 -21.53
C LEU A 181 8.28 14.23 -21.28
N TYR A 182 9.29 13.58 -21.85
CA TYR A 182 10.67 14.02 -21.71
C TYR A 182 10.94 15.37 -22.39
N LYS A 183 10.29 15.65 -23.53
CA LYS A 183 10.38 16.96 -24.19
C LYS A 183 9.81 18.07 -23.30
N ALA A 184 8.70 17.82 -22.59
CA ALA A 184 8.13 18.78 -21.66
C ALA A 184 9.06 19.05 -20.47
N MET A 185 9.66 18.00 -19.88
CA MET A 185 10.69 18.14 -18.84
C MET A 185 11.89 18.94 -19.34
N SER A 186 12.48 18.51 -20.46
CA SER A 186 13.71 19.10 -21.02
C SER A 186 13.56 20.54 -21.51
N LYS A 187 12.32 20.99 -21.73
CA LYS A 187 12.00 22.39 -22.04
C LYS A 187 12.03 23.28 -20.81
N GLY A 188 11.56 22.79 -19.65
CA GLY A 188 11.66 23.50 -18.39
C GLY A 188 13.07 23.44 -17.78
N ASP A 189 13.77 22.34 -17.99
CA ASP A 189 15.12 22.09 -17.50
C ASP A 189 15.93 21.28 -18.53
N LYS A 190 16.94 21.89 -19.13
CA LYS A 190 17.75 21.28 -20.21
C LYS A 190 18.49 20.01 -19.79
N ASP A 191 18.77 19.84 -18.49
CA ASP A 191 19.56 18.73 -17.96
C ASP A 191 18.69 17.62 -17.36
N ALA A 192 17.35 17.77 -17.42
CA ALA A 192 16.37 16.85 -16.86
C ALA A 192 16.67 15.35 -17.10
N VAL A 193 16.40 14.54 -16.08
CA VAL A 193 16.43 13.08 -16.06
C VAL A 193 15.08 12.58 -15.55
N TRP A 194 14.47 11.66 -16.28
CA TRP A 194 13.19 11.07 -15.90
C TRP A 194 13.40 9.84 -15.00
N LEU A 195 13.00 9.93 -13.73
CA LEU A 195 12.86 8.79 -12.84
C LEU A 195 11.46 8.17 -13.00
N MET A 196 11.34 6.95 -13.50
CA MET A 196 10.07 6.30 -13.81
C MET A 196 9.84 5.07 -12.93
N GLN A 197 8.61 4.83 -12.47
CA GLN A 197 8.25 3.59 -11.80
C GLN A 197 8.16 2.42 -12.80
N GLY A 198 8.83 1.32 -12.51
CA GLY A 198 8.74 0.08 -13.29
C GLY A 198 7.53 -0.79 -12.97
N TRP A 199 6.65 -0.38 -12.04
CA TRP A 199 5.49 -1.17 -11.57
C TRP A 199 4.60 -1.66 -12.71
N LEU A 200 4.33 -0.81 -13.69
CA LEU A 200 3.50 -1.12 -14.86
C LEU A 200 3.98 -2.38 -15.62
N PHE A 201 5.30 -2.65 -15.65
CA PHE A 201 5.86 -3.83 -16.31
C PHE A 201 5.53 -5.13 -15.56
N TYR A 202 5.25 -5.04 -14.25
CA TYR A 202 4.75 -6.15 -13.44
C TYR A 202 3.21 -6.20 -13.46
N SER A 203 2.56 -5.10 -13.07
CA SER A 203 1.12 -5.04 -12.80
C SER A 203 0.25 -5.29 -14.02
N ASP A 204 0.73 -4.93 -15.21
CA ASP A 204 0.07 -5.22 -16.50
C ASP A 204 1.06 -5.86 -17.49
N SER A 205 1.75 -6.91 -17.05
CA SER A 205 2.69 -7.70 -17.87
C SER A 205 2.07 -8.31 -19.14
N HIS A 206 0.74 -8.41 -19.21
CA HIS A 206 0.03 -8.81 -20.43
C HIS A 206 0.11 -7.73 -21.51
N PHE A 207 -0.05 -6.46 -21.12
CA PHE A 207 0.10 -5.32 -22.02
C PHE A 207 1.58 -5.04 -22.34
N TRP A 208 2.42 -4.96 -21.31
CA TRP A 208 3.81 -4.52 -21.41
C TRP A 208 4.77 -5.63 -21.86
N LYS A 209 4.60 -6.06 -23.11
CA LYS A 209 5.49 -7.02 -23.77
C LYS A 209 6.78 -6.33 -24.25
N PRO A 210 7.83 -7.09 -24.65
CA PRO A 210 9.11 -6.51 -25.06
C PRO A 210 9.04 -5.37 -26.09
N PRO A 211 8.17 -5.39 -27.13
CA PRO A 211 8.06 -4.26 -28.05
C PRO A 211 7.56 -2.97 -27.38
N GLN A 212 6.54 -3.06 -26.53
CA GLN A 212 5.95 -1.93 -25.80
C GLN A 212 6.92 -1.39 -24.75
N MET A 213 7.59 -2.28 -24.01
CA MET A 213 8.62 -1.89 -23.04
C MET A 213 9.77 -1.13 -23.71
N LYS A 214 10.33 -1.67 -24.82
CA LYS A 214 11.40 -1.01 -25.57
C LYS A 214 10.94 0.34 -26.12
N ALA A 215 9.73 0.42 -26.65
CA ALA A 215 9.18 1.67 -27.18
C ALA A 215 9.15 2.79 -26.13
N LEU A 216 8.78 2.46 -24.89
CA LEU A 216 8.79 3.41 -23.78
C LEU A 216 10.23 3.73 -23.34
N LEU A 217 11.03 2.70 -23.05
CA LEU A 217 12.37 2.83 -22.47
C LEU A 217 13.37 3.51 -23.42
N HIS A 218 13.17 3.39 -24.73
CA HIS A 218 14.01 4.01 -25.77
C HIS A 218 13.39 5.27 -26.38
N SER A 219 12.30 5.79 -25.80
CA SER A 219 11.67 7.05 -26.23
C SER A 219 12.47 8.29 -25.85
N VAL A 220 13.47 8.15 -24.99
CA VAL A 220 14.31 9.25 -24.49
C VAL A 220 15.79 8.99 -24.80
N PRO A 221 16.64 10.05 -24.84
CA PRO A 221 18.07 9.87 -25.00
C PRO A 221 18.68 8.96 -23.93
N GLN A 222 19.73 8.21 -24.29
CA GLN A 222 20.41 7.31 -23.36
C GLN A 222 20.92 8.09 -22.13
N GLY A 223 20.69 7.52 -20.93
CA GLY A 223 21.08 8.14 -19.66
C GLY A 223 20.12 9.23 -19.16
N LYS A 224 19.06 9.56 -19.90
CA LYS A 224 18.03 10.53 -19.50
C LYS A 224 16.77 9.91 -18.89
N MET A 225 16.81 8.61 -18.63
CA MET A 225 15.81 7.88 -17.86
C MET A 225 16.48 6.91 -16.89
N ILE A 226 15.91 6.80 -15.70
CA ILE A 226 16.23 5.80 -14.68
C ILE A 226 14.92 5.11 -14.29
N VAL A 227 14.90 3.78 -14.33
CA VAL A 227 13.74 2.99 -13.93
C VAL A 227 13.88 2.53 -12.47
N LEU A 228 12.83 2.70 -11.67
CA LEU A 228 12.72 2.03 -10.37
C LEU A 228 12.19 0.62 -10.63
N ASP A 229 13.02 -0.42 -10.49
CA ASP A 229 12.56 -1.82 -10.50
C ASP A 229 11.83 -2.08 -9.19
N LEU A 230 10.56 -1.65 -9.16
CA LEU A 230 9.88 -1.24 -7.93
C LEU A 230 9.71 -2.39 -6.93
N PHE A 231 9.52 -3.61 -7.42
CA PHE A 231 9.22 -4.82 -6.65
C PHE A 231 10.30 -5.90 -6.82
N ALA A 232 11.57 -5.49 -6.86
CA ALA A 232 12.67 -6.38 -7.22
C ALA A 232 13.01 -7.42 -6.14
N ASP A 233 12.54 -7.23 -4.90
CA ASP A 233 12.67 -8.18 -3.80
C ASP A 233 11.82 -9.46 -3.98
N VAL A 234 10.81 -9.43 -4.84
CA VAL A 234 9.92 -10.58 -5.10
C VAL A 234 9.74 -10.86 -6.59
N LYS A 235 9.64 -9.81 -7.42
CA LYS A 235 9.39 -9.87 -8.88
C LYS A 235 10.35 -8.95 -9.65
N PRO A 236 11.66 -9.27 -9.68
CA PRO A 236 12.66 -8.47 -10.37
C PRO A 236 12.40 -8.41 -11.88
N ILE A 237 12.12 -7.21 -12.41
CA ILE A 237 11.92 -7.01 -13.85
C ILE A 237 13.26 -7.01 -14.58
N TRP A 238 14.36 -6.63 -13.93
CA TRP A 238 15.70 -6.63 -14.54
C TRP A 238 16.09 -8.00 -15.13
N GLU A 239 15.67 -9.10 -14.49
CA GLU A 239 15.95 -10.48 -14.92
C GLU A 239 15.28 -10.84 -16.25
N VAL A 240 14.03 -10.40 -16.43
CA VAL A 240 13.21 -10.76 -17.61
C VAL A 240 13.29 -9.71 -18.73
N SER A 241 13.87 -8.54 -18.46
CA SER A 241 13.97 -7.42 -19.40
C SER A 241 15.37 -7.22 -19.98
N SER A 242 16.29 -8.18 -19.76
CA SER A 242 17.69 -8.05 -20.19
C SER A 242 18.31 -6.74 -19.69
N GLN A 243 18.21 -6.46 -18.37
CA GLN A 243 18.67 -5.20 -17.76
C GLN A 243 17.96 -3.96 -18.34
N PHE A 244 16.62 -3.99 -18.39
CA PHE A 244 15.78 -2.93 -18.95
C PHE A 244 16.22 -2.48 -20.35
N TYR A 245 16.68 -3.43 -21.18
CA TYR A 245 17.16 -3.19 -22.54
C TYR A 245 18.20 -2.06 -22.64
N GLY A 246 19.08 -1.94 -21.65
CA GLY A 246 20.16 -0.94 -21.61
C GLY A 246 19.81 0.36 -20.89
N THR A 247 18.58 0.53 -20.40
CA THR A 247 18.19 1.69 -19.58
C THR A 247 18.69 1.51 -18.15
N PRO A 248 19.27 2.55 -17.51
CA PRO A 248 19.64 2.51 -16.10
C PRO A 248 18.46 2.18 -15.17
N TYR A 249 18.70 1.41 -14.11
CA TYR A 249 17.67 1.12 -13.11
C TYR A 249 18.20 1.10 -11.67
N ILE A 250 17.29 1.28 -10.72
CA ILE A 250 17.51 1.12 -9.28
C ILE A 250 16.77 -0.14 -8.85
N TRP A 251 17.46 -1.05 -8.17
CA TRP A 251 16.85 -2.24 -7.57
C TRP A 251 16.09 -1.80 -6.31
N CYS A 252 14.77 -1.95 -6.27
CA CYS A 252 13.98 -1.49 -5.14
C CYS A 252 13.37 -2.63 -4.32
N LEU A 253 13.39 -2.45 -3.01
CA LEU A 253 12.56 -3.19 -2.06
C LEU A 253 11.18 -2.54 -2.01
N LEU A 254 10.13 -3.21 -2.47
CA LEU A 254 8.74 -2.76 -2.25
C LEU A 254 8.30 -3.18 -0.85
N HIS A 255 8.42 -4.48 -0.55
CA HIS A 255 8.09 -5.12 0.72
C HIS A 255 6.64 -4.98 1.21
N ASN A 256 6.16 -3.76 1.46
CA ASN A 256 4.91 -3.50 2.14
C ASN A 256 3.89 -2.82 1.22
N PHE A 257 2.68 -3.38 1.21
CA PHE A 257 1.52 -2.83 0.54
C PHE A 257 0.50 -2.29 1.57
N GLY A 258 -0.13 -1.17 1.26
CA GLY A 258 -1.18 -0.55 2.08
C GLY A 258 -0.74 -0.07 3.47
N GLY A 259 0.54 -0.15 3.84
CA GLY A 259 0.94 0.01 5.24
C GLY A 259 0.41 -1.12 6.11
N ASN A 260 0.13 -2.30 5.56
CA ASN A 260 -0.42 -3.41 6.36
C ASN A 260 0.57 -3.82 7.46
N ILE A 261 0.04 -4.23 8.61
CA ILE A 261 0.84 -4.71 9.75
C ILE A 261 0.79 -6.23 9.74
N GLU A 262 1.85 -6.83 9.21
CA GLU A 262 2.10 -8.28 9.18
C GLU A 262 3.60 -8.51 9.36
N MET A 263 3.99 -9.56 10.11
CA MET A 263 5.40 -9.95 10.12
C MET A 263 5.71 -10.69 8.83
N TYR A 264 6.44 -10.04 7.94
CA TYR A 264 6.80 -10.51 6.61
C TYR A 264 8.21 -10.05 6.24
N GLY A 265 8.89 -10.84 5.41
CA GLY A 265 10.13 -10.43 4.76
C GLY A 265 10.71 -11.52 3.85
N THR A 266 11.66 -11.09 3.03
CA THR A 266 12.39 -11.92 2.06
C THR A 266 13.89 -11.77 2.27
N LEU A 267 14.37 -11.99 3.51
CA LEU A 267 15.73 -11.62 3.92
C LEU A 267 16.81 -12.24 3.03
N ASP A 268 16.62 -13.45 2.50
CA ASP A 268 17.56 -14.04 1.55
C ASP A 268 17.61 -13.24 0.23
N ALA A 269 16.45 -12.92 -0.35
CA ALA A 269 16.36 -12.12 -1.58
C ALA A 269 16.98 -10.74 -1.41
N ILE A 270 16.79 -10.11 -0.25
CA ILE A 270 17.39 -8.80 0.08
C ILE A 270 18.91 -8.93 0.27
N SER A 271 19.36 -9.99 0.94
CA SER A 271 20.78 -10.22 1.25
C SER A 271 21.66 -10.46 0.03
N SER A 272 21.06 -10.94 -1.08
CA SER A 272 21.78 -11.30 -2.31
C SER A 272 21.36 -10.52 -3.54
N GLY A 273 20.08 -10.17 -3.68
CA GLY A 273 19.47 -9.60 -4.88
C GLY A 273 20.20 -8.37 -5.44
N PRO A 274 20.47 -7.32 -4.63
CA PRO A 274 21.25 -6.17 -5.07
C PRO A 274 22.65 -6.52 -5.61
N ILE A 275 23.34 -7.48 -4.97
CA ILE A 275 24.68 -7.90 -5.40
C ILE A 275 24.58 -8.70 -6.70
N ASP A 276 23.62 -9.61 -6.81
CA ASP A 276 23.38 -10.42 -8.00
C ASP A 276 23.04 -9.54 -9.22
N ALA A 277 22.16 -8.55 -9.03
CA ALA A 277 21.81 -7.57 -10.05
C ALA A 277 23.04 -6.72 -10.48
N HIS A 278 23.86 -6.27 -9.53
CA HIS A 278 25.04 -5.45 -9.80
C HIS A 278 26.13 -6.18 -10.58
N ILE A 279 26.46 -7.43 -10.22
CA ILE A 279 27.54 -8.20 -10.86
C ILE A 279 27.09 -8.95 -12.13
N SER A 280 25.79 -8.92 -12.44
CA SER A 280 25.25 -9.58 -13.61
C SER A 280 25.83 -9.02 -14.91
N LYS A 281 25.88 -9.87 -15.95
CA LYS A 281 26.42 -9.47 -17.26
C LYS A 281 25.60 -8.33 -17.86
N ASN A 282 26.29 -7.27 -18.30
CA ASN A 282 25.69 -6.06 -18.87
C ASN A 282 24.76 -5.31 -17.89
N SER A 283 24.98 -5.44 -16.58
CA SER A 283 24.17 -4.71 -15.60
C SER A 283 24.15 -3.21 -15.87
N THR A 284 22.96 -2.63 -15.84
CA THR A 284 22.72 -1.19 -15.87
C THR A 284 22.19 -0.68 -14.52
N MET A 285 22.36 -1.48 -13.47
CA MET A 285 21.98 -1.10 -12.11
C MET A 285 22.84 0.07 -11.63
N VAL A 286 22.21 1.17 -11.22
CA VAL A 286 22.87 2.39 -10.75
C VAL A 286 22.62 2.67 -9.26
N GLY A 287 21.82 1.86 -8.59
CA GLY A 287 21.58 2.02 -7.16
C GLY A 287 20.62 1.00 -6.57
N VAL A 288 20.39 1.12 -5.27
CA VAL A 288 19.37 0.39 -4.51
C VAL A 288 18.37 1.37 -3.89
N GLY A 289 17.13 0.94 -3.71
CA GLY A 289 16.04 1.79 -3.21
C GLY A 289 15.06 1.06 -2.30
N MET A 290 14.24 1.84 -1.60
CA MET A 290 13.10 1.34 -0.82
C MET A 290 11.86 2.11 -1.26
N CYS A 291 10.82 1.40 -1.67
CA CYS A 291 9.63 1.96 -2.32
C CYS A 291 8.33 1.50 -1.66
N MET A 292 8.37 1.15 -0.38
CA MET A 292 7.23 0.68 0.39
C MET A 292 6.04 1.65 0.33
N GLU A 293 4.82 1.10 0.23
CA GLU A 293 3.60 1.92 0.27
C GLU A 293 3.34 2.51 1.67
N GLY A 294 3.77 1.80 2.72
CA GLY A 294 3.76 2.28 4.09
C GLY A 294 5.01 1.86 4.87
N ILE A 295 5.40 2.71 5.83
CA ILE A 295 6.53 2.48 6.75
C ILE A 295 6.01 2.05 8.14
N GLU A 296 6.86 2.09 9.17
CA GLU A 296 6.50 1.78 10.58
C GLU A 296 6.14 0.32 10.86
N GLN A 297 6.68 -0.62 10.06
CA GLN A 297 6.63 -2.06 10.35
C GLN A 297 7.96 -2.75 9.96
N ASN A 298 8.13 -4.01 10.35
CA ASN A 298 9.28 -4.89 9.99
C ASN A 298 10.66 -4.21 9.91
N PRO A 299 11.14 -3.57 10.99
CA PRO A 299 12.40 -2.80 10.97
C PRO A 299 13.63 -3.62 10.57
N VAL A 300 13.61 -4.95 10.78
CA VAL A 300 14.69 -5.86 10.38
C VAL A 300 14.92 -5.86 8.86
N VAL A 301 13.85 -5.75 8.08
CA VAL A 301 13.88 -5.75 6.62
C VAL A 301 14.52 -4.45 6.12
N TYR A 302 14.09 -3.32 6.68
CA TYR A 302 14.57 -2.00 6.28
C TYR A 302 16.01 -1.72 6.71
N GLU A 303 16.41 -2.21 7.88
CA GLU A 303 17.81 -2.15 8.32
C GLU A 303 18.71 -2.94 7.35
N LEU A 304 18.37 -4.20 7.05
CA LEU A 304 19.16 -5.01 6.10
C LEU A 304 19.25 -4.33 4.73
N MET A 305 18.11 -3.89 4.18
CA MET A 305 18.07 -3.27 2.86
C MET A 305 18.92 -2.00 2.78
N SER A 306 18.88 -1.16 3.83
CA SER A 306 19.72 0.03 3.87
C SER A 306 21.22 -0.27 3.93
N GLU A 307 21.62 -1.33 4.64
CA GLU A 307 23.01 -1.78 4.66
C GLU A 307 23.50 -2.21 3.27
N MET A 308 22.61 -2.79 2.43
CA MET A 308 22.99 -3.27 1.09
C MET A 308 23.55 -2.19 0.16
N ALA A 309 23.24 -0.90 0.39
CA ALA A 309 23.85 0.21 -0.33
C ALA A 309 25.38 0.34 -0.08
N PHE A 310 25.87 -0.23 1.02
CA PHE A 310 27.27 -0.14 1.47
C PHE A 310 28.04 -1.46 1.33
N ARG A 311 27.40 -2.54 0.86
CA ARG A 311 28.02 -3.87 0.76
C ARG A 311 28.46 -4.17 -0.66
N LYS A 312 29.57 -4.90 -0.76
CA LYS A 312 30.08 -5.47 -2.01
C LYS A 312 29.83 -6.97 -2.14
N GLU A 313 29.43 -7.61 -1.04
CA GLU A 313 29.26 -9.05 -0.91
C GLU A 313 27.89 -9.36 -0.29
N LYS A 314 27.39 -10.57 -0.56
CA LYS A 314 26.14 -11.08 0.01
C LYS A 314 26.22 -11.17 1.52
N VAL A 315 25.10 -10.95 2.21
CA VAL A 315 25.03 -11.04 3.67
C VAL A 315 24.74 -12.47 4.12
N GLN A 316 25.51 -12.97 5.09
CA GLN A 316 25.15 -14.20 5.81
C GLN A 316 24.09 -13.86 6.85
N VAL A 317 22.82 -14.09 6.51
CA VAL A 317 21.66 -13.56 7.26
C VAL A 317 21.65 -13.97 8.73
N LEU A 318 21.92 -15.24 9.06
CA LEU A 318 21.95 -15.72 10.44
C LEU A 318 23.01 -15.01 11.31
N GLU A 319 24.22 -14.81 10.78
CA GLU A 319 25.27 -14.08 11.49
C GLU A 319 24.94 -12.60 11.62
N TRP A 320 24.35 -12.01 10.58
CA TRP A 320 23.86 -10.63 10.63
C TRP A 320 22.77 -10.46 11.70
N LEU A 321 21.81 -11.38 11.80
CA LEU A 321 20.73 -11.36 12.78
C LEU A 321 21.23 -11.42 14.24
N LYS A 322 22.26 -12.22 14.53
CA LYS A 322 22.92 -12.21 15.86
C LYS A 322 23.43 -10.82 16.22
N THR A 323 24.03 -10.11 15.26
CA THR A 323 24.49 -8.73 15.51
C THR A 323 23.35 -7.71 15.55
N TYR A 324 22.32 -7.87 14.72
CA TYR A 324 21.13 -7.02 14.69
C TYR A 324 20.40 -7.06 16.03
N THR A 325 20.11 -8.24 16.55
CA THR A 325 19.39 -8.42 17.83
C THR A 325 20.16 -7.82 19.01
N ARG A 326 21.48 -8.02 19.06
CA ARG A 326 22.34 -7.40 20.07
C ARG A 326 22.28 -5.87 20.02
N ARG A 327 22.35 -5.27 18.82
CA ARG A 327 22.25 -3.80 18.65
C ARG A 327 20.85 -3.30 19.03
N ARG A 328 19.81 -4.00 18.56
CA ARG A 328 18.41 -3.64 18.76
C ARG A 328 18.00 -3.66 20.23
N TYR A 329 18.42 -4.67 21.00
CA TYR A 329 18.01 -4.84 22.39
C TYR A 329 19.05 -4.39 23.42
N GLY A 330 20.26 -4.04 22.97
CA GLY A 330 21.37 -3.60 23.82
C GLY A 330 22.05 -4.72 24.63
N LYS A 331 21.64 -5.98 24.45
CA LYS A 331 22.17 -7.16 25.15
C LYS A 331 22.14 -8.38 24.22
N SER A 332 23.08 -9.30 24.41
CA SER A 332 23.02 -10.64 23.80
C SER A 332 22.31 -11.58 24.78
N ILE A 333 21.28 -12.26 24.29
CA ILE A 333 20.45 -13.20 25.05
C ILE A 333 20.20 -14.38 24.13
N GLN A 334 20.65 -15.58 24.53
CA GLN A 334 20.58 -16.77 23.69
C GLN A 334 19.16 -17.06 23.21
N GLN A 335 18.17 -16.96 24.10
CA GLN A 335 16.77 -17.20 23.74
C GLN A 335 16.27 -16.27 22.62
N ILE A 336 16.77 -15.04 22.56
CA ILE A 336 16.40 -14.09 21.51
C ILE A 336 17.09 -14.45 20.20
N GLU A 337 18.38 -14.83 20.25
CA GLU A 337 19.11 -15.28 19.06
C GLU A 337 18.44 -16.52 18.46
N ASP A 338 18.11 -17.52 19.29
CA ASP A 338 17.38 -18.73 18.89
C ASP A 338 15.99 -18.40 18.32
N ALA A 339 15.28 -17.43 18.90
CA ALA A 339 13.98 -17.02 18.40
C ALA A 339 14.07 -16.35 17.04
N TRP A 340 15.05 -15.46 16.83
CA TRP A 340 15.25 -14.79 15.55
C TRP A 340 15.71 -15.73 14.44
N GLU A 341 16.44 -16.80 14.76
CA GLU A 341 16.71 -17.89 13.82
C GLU A 341 15.41 -18.57 13.34
N ILE A 342 14.48 -18.85 14.27
CA ILE A 342 13.15 -19.38 13.90
C ILE A 342 12.38 -18.37 13.04
N LEU A 343 12.36 -17.09 13.40
CA LEU A 343 11.66 -16.04 12.65
C LEU A 343 12.23 -15.88 11.23
N TYR A 344 13.54 -15.98 11.09
CA TYR A 344 14.21 -16.01 9.79
C TYR A 344 13.72 -17.17 8.93
N HIS A 345 13.71 -18.40 9.46
CA HIS A 345 13.23 -19.57 8.71
C HIS A 345 11.70 -19.64 8.53
N THR A 346 10.95 -18.65 9.01
CA THR A 346 9.49 -18.59 8.93
C THR A 346 9.00 -17.27 8.33
N VAL A 347 8.67 -16.28 9.17
CA VAL A 347 8.04 -15.02 8.77
C VAL A 347 8.93 -14.15 7.88
N TYR A 348 10.25 -14.23 8.04
CA TYR A 348 11.19 -13.32 7.36
C TYR A 348 11.93 -13.94 6.16
N ASN A 349 11.51 -15.12 5.70
CA ASN A 349 12.05 -15.70 4.47
C ASN A 349 10.96 -16.33 3.60
N CYS A 350 9.99 -15.51 3.19
CA CYS A 350 8.97 -15.91 2.23
C CYS A 350 9.58 -16.09 0.83
N THR A 351 9.21 -17.17 0.14
CA THR A 351 9.74 -17.49 -1.20
C THR A 351 8.65 -17.87 -2.21
N ASP A 352 7.38 -17.64 -1.89
CA ASP A 352 6.25 -18.05 -2.75
C ASP A 352 6.02 -17.10 -3.94
N GLY A 353 6.65 -15.93 -3.93
CA GLY A 353 6.54 -14.94 -4.99
C GLY A 353 5.19 -14.21 -5.01
N ILE A 354 4.45 -14.20 -3.91
CA ILE A 354 3.17 -13.49 -3.76
C ILE A 354 3.43 -12.09 -3.20
N ALA A 355 2.66 -11.09 -3.67
CA ALA A 355 2.66 -9.76 -3.07
C ALA A 355 1.97 -9.81 -1.69
N ASP A 356 2.73 -9.49 -0.64
CA ASP A 356 2.26 -9.59 0.74
C ASP A 356 1.23 -8.50 1.05
N HIS A 357 -0.04 -8.89 1.01
CA HIS A 357 -1.16 -8.12 1.52
C HIS A 357 -1.71 -8.85 2.74
N ASN A 358 -1.83 -8.15 3.87
CA ASN A 358 -2.39 -8.78 5.05
C ASN A 358 -3.86 -9.16 4.79
N THR A 359 -4.08 -10.47 4.78
CA THR A 359 -5.35 -11.13 4.48
C THR A 359 -5.88 -11.90 5.69
N ASP A 360 -5.35 -11.64 6.89
CA ASP A 360 -5.88 -12.19 8.13
C ASP A 360 -7.36 -11.83 8.26
N PHE A 361 -8.21 -12.81 8.59
CA PHE A 361 -9.66 -12.63 8.56
C PHE A 361 -10.17 -11.60 9.57
N ILE A 362 -9.38 -11.24 10.58
CA ILE A 362 -9.70 -10.12 11.48
C ILE A 362 -9.79 -8.81 10.69
N VAL A 363 -8.80 -8.52 9.85
CA VAL A 363 -8.64 -7.23 9.18
C VAL A 363 -9.15 -7.24 7.74
N LYS A 364 -9.24 -8.42 7.11
CA LYS A 364 -9.81 -8.62 5.78
C LYS A 364 -10.93 -9.67 5.85
N PHE A 365 -12.04 -9.27 6.46
CA PHE A 365 -13.12 -10.19 6.78
C PHE A 365 -13.83 -10.67 5.50
N PRO A 366 -13.99 -11.98 5.27
CA PRO A 366 -14.52 -12.47 3.99
C PRO A 366 -15.98 -12.06 3.72
N ASP A 367 -16.24 -11.46 2.55
CA ASP A 367 -17.58 -11.06 2.05
C ASP A 367 -18.17 -12.13 1.12
N TRP A 368 -18.61 -13.26 1.69
CA TRP A 368 -19.10 -14.42 0.93
C TRP A 368 -20.13 -15.25 1.71
N ASP A 369 -20.89 -16.09 1.00
CA ASP A 369 -21.87 -16.99 1.56
C ASP A 369 -21.28 -18.40 1.80
N PRO A 370 -21.14 -18.85 3.06
CA PRO A 370 -20.55 -20.14 3.38
C PRO A 370 -21.43 -21.34 3.04
N SER A 371 -22.70 -21.13 2.66
CA SER A 371 -23.62 -22.20 2.26
C SER A 371 -23.48 -22.65 0.81
N THR A 372 -22.78 -21.89 -0.05
CA THR A 372 -22.57 -22.30 -1.45
C THR A 372 -21.49 -23.37 -1.52
N ASP A 373 -21.89 -24.62 -1.84
CA ASP A 373 -20.96 -25.63 -2.32
C ASP A 373 -20.56 -25.25 -3.75
N SER A 374 -19.28 -24.97 -3.99
CA SER A 374 -18.71 -24.82 -5.34
C SER A 374 -18.59 -26.18 -6.06
N GLY A 375 -19.62 -27.03 -5.93
CA GLY A 375 -19.73 -28.36 -6.52
C GLY A 375 -20.65 -28.45 -7.75
N SER A 376 -21.14 -27.33 -8.32
CA SER A 376 -21.90 -27.35 -9.57
C SER A 376 -21.14 -26.67 -10.71
N GLN A 377 -20.25 -27.43 -11.36
CA GLN A 377 -19.95 -27.21 -12.77
C GLN A 377 -21.20 -27.52 -13.60
N THR A 378 -22.06 -26.52 -13.84
CA THR A 378 -23.07 -26.46 -14.93
C THR A 378 -23.80 -25.11 -14.81
N SER A 379 -23.20 -24.00 -15.24
CA SER A 379 -23.59 -23.37 -16.50
C SER A 379 -22.52 -22.37 -17.00
N LYS A 380 -21.27 -22.80 -17.13
CA LYS A 380 -20.22 -22.07 -17.88
C LYS A 380 -19.99 -22.66 -19.28
N LEU A 381 -21.07 -23.08 -19.96
CA LEU A 381 -21.01 -23.44 -21.39
C LEU A 381 -22.02 -22.72 -22.28
N ASP A 382 -22.92 -21.89 -21.74
CA ASP A 382 -23.90 -21.13 -22.56
C ASP A 382 -23.62 -19.62 -22.69
N ASN A 383 -22.45 -19.15 -22.21
CA ASN A 383 -21.95 -17.79 -22.52
C ASN A 383 -20.63 -17.82 -23.31
N MET A 384 -20.40 -18.90 -24.07
CA MET A 384 -19.24 -19.02 -24.96
C MET A 384 -19.53 -18.56 -26.41
N HIS A 385 -20.73 -18.02 -26.68
CA HIS A 385 -21.06 -17.38 -27.96
C HIS A 385 -22.04 -16.21 -27.78
N MET A 386 -21.58 -15.13 -27.17
CA MET A 386 -22.02 -13.77 -27.51
C MET A 386 -20.88 -12.81 -27.19
N LEU A 387 -20.21 -12.31 -28.24
CA LEU A 387 -19.36 -11.13 -28.14
C LEU A 387 -20.22 -9.94 -27.66
N PRO A 388 -19.76 -9.27 -26.60
CA PRO A 388 -19.44 -7.87 -26.78
C PRO A 388 -17.98 -7.62 -26.38
N THR A 389 -17.29 -6.87 -27.24
CA THR A 389 -16.03 -6.20 -26.95
C THR A 389 -16.11 -5.40 -25.64
N VAL A 390 -15.56 -5.94 -24.56
CA VAL A 390 -15.22 -5.18 -23.34
C VAL A 390 -13.85 -5.62 -22.87
N THR A 391 -12.86 -4.77 -23.13
CA THR A 391 -11.52 -4.80 -22.58
C THR A 391 -11.60 -4.43 -21.09
N GLY A 392 -11.36 -5.40 -20.21
CA GLY A 392 -11.25 -5.15 -18.77
C GLY A 392 -10.29 -6.15 -18.15
N SER A 393 -9.02 -5.77 -18.01
CA SER A 393 -8.08 -6.50 -17.16
C SER A 393 -8.59 -6.40 -15.71
N ARG A 394 -8.65 -7.51 -14.99
CA ARG A 394 -8.81 -7.48 -13.54
C ARG A 394 -7.55 -6.84 -12.96
N ARG A 395 -7.64 -5.57 -12.56
CA ARG A 395 -6.50 -4.75 -12.11
C ARG A 395 -6.00 -5.05 -10.70
N PHE A 396 -6.64 -5.99 -9.99
CA PHE A 396 -6.10 -6.63 -8.80
C PHE A 396 -6.19 -8.14 -9.03
N LEU A 397 -5.03 -8.78 -9.15
CA LEU A 397 -4.92 -10.22 -9.07
C LEU A 397 -5.13 -10.63 -7.61
N PHE A 398 -6.38 -10.59 -7.16
CA PHE A 398 -6.81 -11.64 -6.26
C PHE A 398 -6.65 -12.91 -7.07
N GLN A 399 -5.67 -13.73 -6.69
CA GLN A 399 -5.63 -15.10 -7.13
C GLN A 399 -6.95 -15.72 -6.64
N GLU A 400 -7.98 -15.71 -7.49
CA GLU A 400 -9.16 -16.56 -7.33
C GLU A 400 -8.67 -17.99 -7.58
N THR A 401 -7.87 -18.50 -6.66
CA THR A 401 -7.63 -19.92 -6.56
C THR A 401 -8.96 -20.57 -6.24
N SER A 402 -9.29 -21.59 -7.03
CA SER A 402 -10.50 -22.41 -6.98
C SER A 402 -10.56 -23.26 -5.71
N TRP A 403 -10.64 -22.62 -4.54
CA TRP A 403 -10.84 -23.30 -3.26
C TRP A 403 -12.26 -23.06 -2.76
N ASP A 404 -12.84 -24.08 -2.13
CA ASP A 404 -14.19 -24.02 -1.55
C ASP A 404 -14.30 -23.11 -0.31
N LEU A 405 -13.17 -22.60 0.22
CA LEU A 405 -13.08 -21.73 1.39
C LEU A 405 -12.10 -20.58 1.14
N PRO A 406 -12.34 -19.38 1.68
CA PRO A 406 -11.37 -18.30 1.66
C PRO A 406 -10.09 -18.75 2.37
N GLN A 407 -8.93 -18.33 1.84
CA GLN A 407 -7.61 -18.64 2.40
C GLN A 407 -6.93 -17.32 2.79
N ALA A 408 -6.53 -17.21 4.05
CA ALA A 408 -5.59 -16.17 4.46
C ALA A 408 -4.17 -16.60 4.07
N HIS A 409 -3.35 -15.67 3.61
CA HIS A 409 -1.98 -15.95 3.20
C HIS A 409 -1.12 -16.37 4.41
N LEU A 410 -0.46 -17.52 4.27
CA LEU A 410 0.43 -18.09 5.28
C LEU A 410 1.44 -19.03 4.60
N TRP A 411 2.72 -18.66 4.59
CA TRP A 411 3.81 -19.43 3.96
C TRP A 411 4.67 -20.22 4.97
N TYR A 412 4.29 -20.21 6.24
CA TYR A 412 5.07 -20.81 7.33
C TYR A 412 4.17 -21.50 8.36
N SER A 413 4.77 -22.32 9.23
CA SER A 413 4.06 -22.95 10.34
C SER A 413 3.89 -21.99 11.52
N ASN A 414 2.64 -21.66 11.88
CA ASN A 414 2.37 -20.84 13.06
C ASN A 414 2.88 -21.48 14.37
N GLN A 415 3.00 -22.82 14.41
CA GLN A 415 3.55 -23.51 15.59
C GLN A 415 5.03 -23.15 15.84
N GLU A 416 5.82 -22.97 14.77
CA GLU A 416 7.22 -22.54 14.92
C GLU A 416 7.29 -21.09 15.42
N VAL A 417 6.43 -20.20 14.91
CA VAL A 417 6.35 -18.81 15.42
C VAL A 417 5.92 -18.76 16.88
N VAL A 418 5.01 -19.65 17.32
CA VAL A 418 4.64 -19.79 18.74
C VAL A 418 5.84 -20.25 19.59
N LYS A 419 6.74 -21.10 19.07
CA LYS A 419 8.01 -21.44 19.76
C LYS A 419 8.93 -20.22 19.89
N ALA A 420 9.07 -19.42 18.83
CA ALA A 420 9.81 -18.17 18.89
C ALA A 420 9.22 -17.22 19.95
N LEU A 421 7.89 -17.08 19.99
CA LEU A 421 7.19 -16.29 21.00
C LEU A 421 7.46 -16.78 22.43
N LYS A 422 7.48 -18.10 22.65
CA LYS A 422 7.83 -18.69 23.95
C LYS A 422 9.24 -18.30 24.40
N LEU A 423 10.20 -18.30 23.47
CA LEU A 423 11.58 -17.87 23.73
C LEU A 423 11.67 -16.37 24.03
N PHE A 424 10.95 -15.53 23.27
CA PHE A 424 10.82 -14.11 23.56
C PHE A 424 10.29 -13.87 24.98
N LEU A 425 9.19 -14.53 25.37
CA LEU A 425 8.60 -14.41 26.70
C LEU A 425 9.57 -14.86 27.81
N ALA A 426 10.35 -15.92 27.58
CA ALA A 426 11.36 -16.39 28.52
C ALA A 426 12.47 -15.35 28.76
N ALA A 427 12.80 -14.53 27.75
CA ALA A 427 13.77 -13.43 27.85
C ALA A 427 13.19 -12.15 28.50
N GLY A 428 11.87 -12.06 28.69
CA GLY A 428 11.17 -10.80 29.00
C GLY A 428 11.65 -10.07 30.25
N ASN A 429 12.00 -10.79 31.31
CA ASN A 429 12.51 -10.18 32.55
C ASN A 429 13.83 -9.41 32.32
N GLY A 430 14.67 -9.84 31.37
CA GLY A 430 15.96 -9.21 31.07
C GLY A 430 15.87 -8.00 30.14
N LEU A 431 14.74 -7.86 29.43
CA LEU A 431 14.51 -6.90 28.34
C LEU A 431 13.30 -5.98 28.53
N ALA A 432 12.57 -6.07 29.65
CA ALA A 432 11.36 -5.27 29.89
C ALA A 432 11.56 -3.74 29.76
N GLY A 433 12.79 -3.24 29.98
CA GLY A 433 13.15 -1.84 29.81
C GLY A 433 13.51 -1.42 28.37
N SER A 434 13.59 -2.35 27.42
CA SER A 434 13.92 -2.08 26.03
C SER A 434 12.64 -1.79 25.22
N LEU A 435 12.56 -0.59 24.63
CA LEU A 435 11.42 -0.17 23.81
C LEU A 435 11.29 -0.97 22.51
N THR A 436 12.42 -1.36 21.90
CA THR A 436 12.42 -2.20 20.69
C THR A 436 11.99 -3.63 21.00
N TYR A 437 12.35 -4.15 22.17
CA TYR A 437 11.85 -5.45 22.63
C TYR A 437 10.35 -5.40 22.93
N ARG A 438 9.85 -4.30 23.51
CA ARG A 438 8.41 -4.09 23.69
C ARG A 438 7.68 -4.18 22.35
N TYR A 439 8.11 -3.40 21.36
CA TYR A 439 7.52 -3.43 20.02
C TYR A 439 7.51 -4.85 19.44
N ASP A 440 8.66 -5.54 19.45
CA ASP A 440 8.76 -6.87 18.83
C ASP A 440 7.96 -7.94 19.58
N LEU A 441 7.89 -7.89 20.92
CA LEU A 441 7.09 -8.83 21.68
C LEU A 441 5.58 -8.62 21.42
N VAL A 442 5.14 -7.37 21.33
CA VAL A 442 3.75 -7.03 21.01
C VAL A 442 3.40 -7.51 19.59
N ASP A 443 4.24 -7.22 18.60
CA ASP A 443 4.01 -7.59 17.20
C ASP A 443 4.05 -9.12 16.99
N LEU A 444 5.02 -9.81 17.61
CA LEU A 444 5.12 -11.27 17.54
C LEU A 444 3.93 -11.96 18.21
N THR A 445 3.47 -11.45 19.36
CA THR A 445 2.27 -11.97 20.03
C THR A 445 1.03 -11.73 19.16
N ARG A 446 0.89 -10.54 18.55
CA ARG A 446 -0.18 -10.23 17.60
C ARG A 446 -0.16 -11.19 16.41
N GLN A 447 1.00 -11.42 15.79
CA GLN A 447 1.15 -12.33 14.66
C GLN A 447 0.69 -13.75 15.00
N ALA A 448 1.17 -14.30 16.13
CA ALA A 448 0.79 -15.66 16.54
C ALA A 448 -0.74 -15.80 16.77
N LEU A 449 -1.35 -14.79 17.40
CA LEU A 449 -2.79 -14.76 17.67
C LEU A 449 -3.64 -14.51 16.43
N SER A 450 -3.19 -13.68 15.48
CA SER A 450 -3.93 -13.41 14.24
C SER A 450 -3.99 -14.66 13.36
N LYS A 451 -2.89 -15.41 13.26
CA LYS A 451 -2.87 -16.69 12.55
C LYS A 451 -3.73 -17.76 13.24
N LEU A 452 -3.80 -17.76 14.57
CA LEU A 452 -4.77 -18.58 15.30
C LEU A 452 -6.22 -18.16 14.98
N ALA A 453 -6.50 -16.87 14.90
CA ALA A 453 -7.83 -16.36 14.55
C ALA A 453 -8.25 -16.81 13.15
N ASN A 454 -7.32 -16.89 12.19
CA ASN A 454 -7.62 -17.44 10.86
C ASN A 454 -8.17 -18.86 10.93
N GLN A 455 -7.52 -19.73 11.72
CA GLN A 455 -8.01 -21.10 11.93
C GLN A 455 -9.37 -21.13 12.63
N VAL A 456 -9.57 -20.30 13.66
CA VAL A 456 -10.84 -20.24 14.40
C VAL A 456 -12.01 -19.79 13.51
N TYR A 457 -11.77 -18.88 12.56
CA TYR A 457 -12.78 -18.50 11.57
C TYR A 457 -13.16 -19.69 10.67
N LEU A 458 -12.17 -20.43 10.15
CA LEU A 458 -12.43 -21.61 9.32
C LEU A 458 -13.21 -22.67 10.11
N ASP A 459 -12.90 -22.87 11.38
CA ASP A 459 -13.64 -23.78 12.26
C ASP A 459 -15.11 -23.35 12.42
N ALA A 460 -15.37 -22.03 12.59
CA ALA A 460 -16.72 -21.49 12.66
C ALA A 460 -17.51 -21.71 11.35
N VAL A 461 -16.89 -21.44 10.21
CA VAL A 461 -17.50 -21.68 8.88
C VAL A 461 -17.80 -23.16 8.67
N ASN A 462 -16.86 -24.05 9.04
CA ASN A 462 -17.07 -25.49 8.93
C ASN A 462 -18.19 -25.99 9.85
N ALA A 463 -18.29 -25.45 11.06
CA ALA A 463 -19.43 -25.71 11.96
C ALA A 463 -20.76 -25.24 11.34
N PHE A 464 -20.77 -24.06 10.72
CA PHE A 464 -21.95 -23.57 9.99
C PHE A 464 -22.37 -24.52 8.86
N ARG A 465 -21.43 -24.95 8.02
CA ARG A 465 -21.69 -25.91 6.93
C ARG A 465 -22.24 -27.24 7.42
N ARG A 466 -21.73 -27.73 8.56
CA ARG A 466 -22.23 -28.95 9.22
C ARG A 466 -23.53 -28.75 10.00
N LYS A 467 -24.08 -27.52 10.01
CA LYS A 467 -25.26 -27.12 10.79
C LYS A 467 -25.10 -27.36 12.30
N ASP A 468 -23.87 -27.34 12.80
CA ASP A 468 -23.56 -27.49 14.22
C ASP A 468 -23.66 -26.12 14.92
N VAL A 469 -24.83 -25.84 15.48
CA VAL A 469 -25.14 -24.57 16.14
C VAL A 469 -24.24 -24.33 17.35
N LYS A 470 -23.91 -25.39 18.11
CA LYS A 470 -23.08 -25.26 19.32
C LYS A 470 -21.64 -24.91 18.92
N ALA A 471 -21.05 -25.67 18.01
CA ALA A 471 -19.70 -25.41 17.54
C ALA A 471 -19.59 -24.05 16.85
N LEU A 472 -20.58 -23.65 16.03
CA LEU A 472 -20.59 -22.32 15.42
C LEU A 472 -20.54 -21.23 16.49
N ASN A 473 -21.38 -21.33 17.52
CA ASN A 473 -21.41 -20.36 18.60
C ASN A 473 -20.06 -20.32 19.36
N ASP A 474 -19.51 -21.48 19.70
CA ASP A 474 -18.24 -21.59 20.45
C ASP A 474 -17.07 -20.97 19.66
N HIS A 475 -16.93 -21.31 18.37
CA HIS A 475 -15.87 -20.75 17.51
C HIS A 475 -16.08 -19.26 17.21
N SER A 476 -17.32 -18.81 16.99
CA SER A 476 -17.63 -17.39 16.77
C SER A 476 -17.27 -16.54 17.98
N GLN A 477 -17.60 -17.00 19.19
CA GLN A 477 -17.24 -16.30 20.43
C GLN A 477 -15.71 -16.29 20.64
N LYS A 478 -15.03 -17.39 20.33
CA LYS A 478 -13.56 -17.45 20.39
C LYS A 478 -12.91 -16.45 19.43
N PHE A 479 -13.41 -16.33 18.20
CA PHE A 479 -12.92 -15.35 17.22
C PHE A 479 -13.12 -13.91 17.71
N ILE A 480 -14.32 -13.58 18.19
CA ILE A 480 -14.62 -12.26 18.75
C ILE A 480 -13.73 -11.96 19.97
N GLN A 481 -13.48 -12.94 20.83
CA GLN A 481 -12.60 -12.78 21.98
C GLN A 481 -11.15 -12.56 21.57
N LEU A 482 -10.66 -13.26 20.54
CA LEU A 482 -9.32 -13.02 19.98
C LEU A 482 -9.15 -11.58 19.51
N ILE A 483 -10.15 -10.99 18.84
CA ILE A 483 -10.07 -9.57 18.43
C ILE A 483 -9.94 -8.65 19.65
N LYS A 484 -10.74 -8.87 20.70
CA LYS A 484 -10.67 -8.07 21.94
C LYS A 484 -9.32 -8.20 22.63
N ASP A 485 -8.80 -9.41 22.71
CA ASP A 485 -7.55 -9.71 23.39
C ASP A 485 -6.36 -9.12 22.62
N ILE A 486 -6.37 -9.18 21.29
CA ILE A 486 -5.36 -8.53 20.45
C ILE A 486 -5.47 -7.00 20.58
N ASP A 487 -6.68 -6.42 20.63
CA ASP A 487 -6.86 -4.98 20.84
C ASP A 487 -6.25 -4.49 22.17
N ILE A 488 -6.38 -5.29 23.24
CA ILE A 488 -5.74 -5.03 24.55
C ILE A 488 -4.22 -5.13 24.46
N LEU A 489 -3.70 -6.13 23.76
CA LEU A 489 -2.26 -6.31 23.54
C LEU A 489 -1.65 -5.10 22.79
N LEU A 490 -2.30 -4.69 21.71
CA LEU A 490 -1.85 -3.56 20.88
C LEU A 490 -1.91 -2.24 21.66
N ALA A 491 -2.85 -2.10 22.61
CA ALA A 491 -2.92 -0.93 23.48
C ALA A 491 -1.67 -0.75 24.37
N ALA A 492 -0.82 -1.78 24.51
CA ALA A 492 0.36 -1.74 25.37
C ALA A 492 1.60 -1.11 24.72
N ASP A 493 1.52 -0.63 23.46
CA ASP A 493 2.61 0.05 22.77
C ASP A 493 2.12 1.22 21.89
N ASP A 494 2.83 2.36 21.90
CA ASP A 494 2.43 3.60 21.22
C ASP A 494 2.36 3.44 19.68
N ASN A 495 3.07 2.45 19.11
CA ASN A 495 3.15 2.22 17.67
C ASN A 495 1.90 1.52 17.10
N PHE A 496 1.00 1.01 17.95
CA PHE A 496 -0.18 0.25 17.52
C PHE A 496 -1.51 0.91 17.93
N LEU A 497 -1.56 2.25 17.99
CA LEU A 497 -2.72 3.00 18.44
C LEU A 497 -3.41 3.74 17.30
N LEU A 498 -4.72 3.56 17.11
CA LEU A 498 -5.48 4.34 16.12
C LEU A 498 -5.46 5.86 16.44
N GLY A 499 -5.41 6.22 17.73
CA GLY A 499 -5.46 7.61 18.15
C GLY A 499 -4.29 8.43 17.63
N THR A 500 -3.08 7.87 17.55
CA THR A 500 -1.90 8.61 17.06
C THR A 500 -2.08 8.99 15.58
N TRP A 501 -2.64 8.10 14.77
CA TRP A 501 -2.99 8.36 13.38
C TRP A 501 -4.03 9.48 13.25
N LEU A 502 -5.16 9.36 13.95
CA LEU A 502 -6.27 10.32 13.84
C LEU A 502 -5.91 11.70 14.39
N GLU A 503 -5.19 11.78 15.51
CA GLU A 503 -4.74 13.07 16.04
C GLU A 503 -3.68 13.71 15.11
N SER A 504 -2.81 12.93 14.47
CA SER A 504 -1.86 13.50 13.51
C SER A 504 -2.55 14.13 12.30
N ALA A 505 -3.60 13.51 11.77
CA ALA A 505 -4.41 14.08 10.70
C ALA A 505 -5.12 15.38 11.13
N LYS A 506 -5.71 15.40 12.34
CA LYS A 506 -6.39 16.59 12.87
C LYS A 506 -5.45 17.76 13.15
N MET A 507 -4.21 17.50 13.56
CA MET A 507 -3.21 18.54 13.81
C MET A 507 -2.80 19.31 12.55
N LEU A 508 -3.12 18.81 11.35
CA LEU A 508 -2.88 19.51 10.09
C LEU A 508 -3.93 20.60 9.80
N ALA A 509 -5.09 20.58 10.48
CA ALA A 509 -6.19 21.50 10.22
C ALA A 509 -6.04 22.84 10.93
N GLU A 510 -6.43 23.93 10.25
CA GLU A 510 -6.49 25.30 10.81
C GLU A 510 -7.90 25.66 11.31
N ASN A 511 -8.91 24.87 10.94
CA ASN A 511 -10.30 25.13 11.30
C ASN A 511 -11.13 23.84 11.47
N PRO A 512 -12.31 23.93 12.12
CA PRO A 512 -13.14 22.74 12.39
C PRO A 512 -13.65 22.00 11.15
N SER A 513 -13.74 22.65 9.99
CA SER A 513 -14.17 21.99 8.76
C SER A 513 -13.06 21.10 8.21
N GLU A 514 -11.84 21.63 8.14
CA GLU A 514 -10.64 20.87 7.77
C GLU A 514 -10.41 19.71 8.74
N MET A 515 -10.55 19.95 10.04
CA MET A 515 -10.36 18.92 11.07
C MET A 515 -11.28 17.72 10.83
N ARG A 516 -12.58 17.96 10.56
CA ARG A 516 -13.53 16.90 10.23
C ARG A 516 -13.20 16.18 8.94
N GLN A 517 -12.80 16.92 7.90
CA GLN A 517 -12.42 16.33 6.61
C GLN A 517 -11.18 15.44 6.74
N TYR A 518 -10.14 15.91 7.43
CA TYR A 518 -8.88 15.20 7.56
C TYR A 518 -9.03 13.96 8.44
N GLU A 519 -9.83 14.04 9.52
CA GLU A 519 -10.19 12.86 10.30
C GLU A 519 -10.99 11.85 9.46
N TRP A 520 -11.97 12.31 8.67
CA TRP A 520 -12.70 11.44 7.76
C TRP A 520 -11.78 10.79 6.72
N ASN A 521 -10.84 11.55 6.12
CA ASN A 521 -9.87 10.99 5.18
C ASN A 521 -8.99 9.92 5.85
N ALA A 522 -8.49 10.20 7.05
CA ALA A 522 -7.63 9.30 7.82
C ALA A 522 -8.35 8.00 8.19
N ARG A 523 -9.62 8.08 8.61
CA ARG A 523 -10.48 6.91 8.89
C ARG A 523 -10.78 6.13 7.61
N THR A 524 -11.12 6.83 6.53
CA THR A 524 -11.51 6.21 5.26
C THR A 524 -10.34 5.46 4.64
N GLN A 525 -9.14 6.05 4.63
CA GLN A 525 -7.95 5.44 4.02
C GLN A 525 -7.67 4.04 4.58
N VAL A 526 -7.77 3.83 5.90
CA VAL A 526 -7.46 2.56 6.56
C VAL A 526 -8.64 1.59 6.68
N THR A 527 -9.79 1.92 6.09
CA THR A 527 -11.02 1.10 6.12
C THR A 527 -11.60 0.88 4.72
N MET A 528 -12.71 1.53 4.37
CA MET A 528 -13.37 1.36 3.07
C MET A 528 -12.56 1.89 1.90
N TRP A 529 -11.64 2.82 2.16
CA TRP A 529 -10.74 3.46 1.20
C TRP A 529 -11.44 4.34 0.15
N TYR A 530 -12.36 3.77 -0.64
CA TYR A 530 -12.94 4.37 -1.84
C TYR A 530 -14.48 4.36 -1.85
N ASP A 531 -15.03 4.60 -3.04
CA ASP A 531 -16.46 4.65 -3.29
C ASP A 531 -17.20 3.37 -2.87
N THR A 532 -18.44 3.55 -2.42
CA THR A 532 -19.38 2.50 -2.02
C THR A 532 -20.79 2.82 -2.47
N THR A 533 -21.62 1.79 -2.58
CA THR A 533 -23.08 1.96 -2.65
C THR A 533 -23.72 1.33 -1.42
N THR A 534 -25.03 1.46 -1.28
CA THR A 534 -25.79 0.84 -0.18
C THR A 534 -25.55 -0.66 -0.05
N THR A 535 -25.24 -1.34 -1.17
CA THR A 535 -25.09 -2.81 -1.22
C THR A 535 -23.73 -3.27 -1.70
N ASN A 536 -22.87 -2.40 -2.20
CA ASN A 536 -21.55 -2.79 -2.71
C ASN A 536 -20.48 -2.02 -1.94
N GLN A 537 -19.60 -2.77 -1.29
CA GLN A 537 -18.40 -2.21 -0.69
C GLN A 537 -17.39 -1.82 -1.76
N SER A 538 -16.44 -0.97 -1.34
CA SER A 538 -15.32 -0.55 -2.17
C SER A 538 -14.51 -1.76 -2.62
N LYS A 539 -14.00 -1.73 -3.85
CA LYS A 539 -13.04 -2.75 -4.33
C LYS A 539 -11.70 -2.69 -3.59
N LEU A 540 -11.45 -1.61 -2.87
CA LEU A 540 -10.26 -1.35 -2.05
C LEU A 540 -10.55 -1.37 -0.55
N HIS A 541 -11.72 -1.88 -0.13
CA HIS A 541 -11.99 -2.08 1.29
C HIS A 541 -10.86 -2.91 1.93
N ASP A 542 -10.42 -2.48 3.11
CA ASP A 542 -9.34 -3.07 3.88
C ASP A 542 -7.99 -3.18 3.13
N TYR A 543 -7.79 -2.47 2.00
CA TYR A 543 -6.51 -2.46 1.30
C TYR A 543 -5.39 -1.97 2.23
N ALA A 544 -5.62 -0.85 2.89
CA ALA A 544 -4.69 -0.26 3.85
C ALA A 544 -5.04 -0.61 5.31
N ASN A 545 -5.54 -1.83 5.55
CA ASN A 545 -5.89 -2.29 6.89
C ASN A 545 -4.72 -2.19 7.89
N LYS A 546 -5.06 -2.11 9.18
CA LYS A 546 -4.11 -1.98 10.29
C LYS A 546 -4.51 -2.85 11.47
N PHE A 547 -3.53 -3.44 12.13
CA PHE A 547 -3.67 -3.97 13.48
C PHE A 547 -3.39 -2.86 14.50
N TRP A 548 -4.38 -1.98 14.70
CA TRP A 548 -4.33 -0.93 15.70
C TRP A 548 -5.39 -1.12 16.78
N SER A 549 -5.01 -0.89 18.03
CA SER A 549 -5.94 -0.75 19.15
C SER A 549 -6.91 0.40 18.89
N GLY A 550 -8.18 0.18 19.21
CA GLY A 550 -9.29 1.05 18.84
C GLY A 550 -9.89 0.67 17.49
N LEU A 551 -9.06 0.46 16.45
CA LEU A 551 -9.57 0.05 15.13
C LEU A 551 -10.09 -1.39 15.15
N LEU A 552 -9.36 -2.32 15.79
CA LEU A 552 -9.83 -3.70 15.98
C LEU A 552 -11.16 -3.75 16.70
N LYS A 553 -11.25 -3.12 17.87
CA LYS A 553 -12.44 -3.15 18.71
C LYS A 553 -13.63 -2.38 18.15
N GLU A 554 -13.42 -1.21 17.57
CA GLU A 554 -14.51 -0.31 17.18
C GLU A 554 -14.90 -0.41 15.69
N TYR A 555 -14.09 -1.05 14.83
CA TYR A 555 -14.42 -1.23 13.40
C TYR A 555 -14.51 -2.71 12.99
N TYR A 556 -13.45 -3.50 13.21
CA TYR A 556 -13.39 -4.88 12.72
C TYR A 556 -14.27 -5.85 13.54
N LEU A 557 -14.32 -5.70 14.87
CA LEU A 557 -15.11 -6.55 15.75
C LEU A 557 -16.62 -6.46 15.47
N PRO A 558 -17.25 -5.28 15.36
CA PRO A 558 -18.69 -5.19 15.06
C PRO A 558 -19.06 -5.86 13.73
N ARG A 559 -18.21 -5.73 12.70
CA ARG A 559 -18.40 -6.39 11.40
C ARG A 559 -18.41 -7.91 11.54
N ALA A 560 -17.40 -8.49 12.20
CA ALA A 560 -17.31 -9.93 12.45
C ALA A 560 -18.48 -10.44 13.31
N ALA A 561 -18.82 -9.72 14.37
CA ALA A 561 -19.91 -10.09 15.27
C ALA A 561 -21.28 -10.08 14.56
N SER A 562 -21.54 -9.08 13.71
CA SER A 562 -22.75 -9.04 12.88
C SER A 562 -22.79 -10.25 11.94
N TYR A 563 -21.70 -10.57 11.24
CA TYR A 563 -21.64 -11.73 10.34
C TYR A 563 -22.01 -13.04 11.05
N PHE A 564 -21.35 -13.35 12.18
CA PHE A 564 -21.64 -14.56 12.94
C PHE A 564 -23.06 -14.58 13.53
N SER A 565 -23.62 -13.42 13.87
CA SER A 565 -25.02 -13.30 14.29
C SER A 565 -25.98 -13.68 13.16
N HIS A 566 -25.71 -13.22 11.93
CA HIS A 566 -26.50 -13.58 10.76
C HIS A 566 -26.38 -15.08 10.42
N LEU A 567 -25.17 -15.67 10.48
CA LEU A 567 -24.99 -17.13 10.33
C LEU A 567 -25.75 -17.93 11.40
N SER A 568 -25.66 -17.50 12.66
CA SER A 568 -26.37 -18.16 13.77
C SER A 568 -27.89 -18.03 13.63
N LYS A 569 -28.38 -16.90 13.07
CA LYS A 569 -29.80 -16.67 12.81
C LYS A 569 -30.30 -17.54 11.65
N SER A 570 -29.53 -17.67 10.57
CA SER A 570 -29.91 -18.51 9.43
C SER A 570 -30.01 -19.98 9.82
N LEU A 571 -29.06 -20.53 10.61
CA LEU A 571 -29.17 -21.90 11.14
C LEU A 571 -30.39 -22.09 12.04
N ARG A 572 -30.62 -21.20 13.01
CA ARG A 572 -31.75 -21.32 13.96
C ARG A 572 -33.11 -21.26 13.28
N LYS A 573 -33.23 -20.46 12.21
CA LYS A 573 -34.46 -20.31 11.43
C LYS A 573 -34.57 -21.30 10.27
N ASN A 574 -33.53 -22.10 10.02
CA ASN A 574 -33.41 -22.95 8.84
C ASN A 574 -33.64 -22.16 7.53
N GLU A 575 -33.08 -20.95 7.45
CA GLU A 575 -33.09 -20.06 6.28
C GLU A 575 -31.69 -20.02 5.64
N SER A 576 -31.59 -19.55 4.39
CA SER A 576 -30.28 -19.23 3.78
C SER A 576 -29.64 -17.99 4.42
N PHE A 577 -28.32 -17.90 4.38
CA PHE A 577 -27.60 -16.71 4.81
C PHE A 577 -27.86 -15.56 3.82
N LYS A 578 -28.39 -14.44 4.32
CA LYS A 578 -28.75 -13.29 3.49
C LYS A 578 -27.55 -12.35 3.35
N LEU A 579 -26.56 -12.74 2.56
CA LEU A 579 -25.29 -12.02 2.36
C LEU A 579 -25.50 -10.53 2.07
N VAL A 580 -26.41 -10.19 1.15
CA VAL A 580 -26.70 -8.80 0.76
C VAL A 580 -27.26 -7.98 1.92
N GLU A 581 -28.08 -8.58 2.80
CA GLU A 581 -28.65 -7.86 3.94
C GLU A 581 -27.59 -7.59 5.02
N TRP A 582 -26.72 -8.56 5.30
CA TRP A 582 -25.54 -8.33 6.15
C TRP A 582 -24.63 -7.26 5.52
N ARG A 583 -24.44 -7.30 4.20
CA ARG A 583 -23.62 -6.33 3.48
C ARG A 583 -24.14 -4.90 3.61
N LYS A 584 -25.45 -4.69 3.43
CA LYS A 584 -26.09 -3.39 3.67
C LYS A 584 -25.84 -2.87 5.09
N GLU A 585 -25.95 -3.75 6.07
CA GLU A 585 -25.75 -3.41 7.49
C GLU A 585 -24.32 -2.93 7.74
N TRP A 586 -23.31 -3.71 7.32
CA TRP A 586 -21.93 -3.39 7.65
C TRP A 586 -21.35 -2.25 6.78
N VAL A 587 -21.80 -2.06 5.54
CA VAL A 587 -21.42 -0.88 4.71
C VAL A 587 -21.97 0.39 5.35
N SER A 588 -23.25 0.38 5.77
CA SER A 588 -23.86 1.50 6.49
C SER A 588 -23.11 1.81 7.80
N PHE A 589 -22.77 0.77 8.56
CA PHE A 589 -21.93 0.90 9.76
C PHE A 589 -20.56 1.52 9.45
N SER A 590 -19.89 1.07 8.39
CA SER A 590 -18.56 1.56 8.01
C SER A 590 -18.59 3.05 7.66
N ASN A 591 -19.55 3.47 6.84
CA ASN A 591 -19.71 4.87 6.44
C ASN A 591 -20.02 5.76 7.66
N LYS A 592 -20.78 5.24 8.63
CA LYS A 592 -21.03 5.93 9.91
C LYS A 592 -19.75 6.04 10.75
N TRP A 593 -18.97 4.96 10.87
CA TRP A 593 -17.71 4.96 11.63
C TRP A 593 -16.68 5.93 11.04
N GLN A 594 -16.58 6.01 9.71
CA GLN A 594 -15.71 6.96 9.01
C GLN A 594 -16.10 8.41 9.27
N SER A 595 -17.39 8.68 9.42
CA SER A 595 -17.94 9.99 9.76
C SER A 595 -17.94 10.28 11.26
N GLY A 596 -17.43 9.35 12.08
CA GLY A 596 -17.35 9.45 13.53
C GLY A 596 -16.28 10.43 14.00
N VAL A 597 -16.42 10.87 15.25
CA VAL A 597 -15.50 11.83 15.92
C VAL A 597 -15.03 11.30 17.27
N GLU A 598 -15.17 9.99 17.49
CA GLU A 598 -14.77 9.32 18.72
C GLU A 598 -13.26 9.48 18.94
N GLN A 599 -12.87 9.78 20.18
CA GLN A 599 -11.48 9.91 20.56
C GLN A 599 -10.89 8.55 20.95
N TYR A 600 -9.64 8.33 20.54
CA TYR A 600 -8.91 7.11 20.83
C TYR A 600 -7.62 7.44 21.60
N PRO A 601 -7.13 6.54 22.47
CA PRO A 601 -5.88 6.77 23.20
C PRO A 601 -4.69 7.04 22.26
N VAL A 602 -3.85 8.01 22.62
CA VAL A 602 -2.57 8.33 21.96
C VAL A 602 -1.35 7.88 22.76
N LYS A 603 -1.59 7.17 23.87
CA LYS A 603 -0.57 6.66 24.78
C LYS A 603 -0.90 5.25 25.20
N ALA A 604 0.12 4.41 25.19
CA ALA A 604 0.07 3.03 25.59
C ALA A 604 -0.37 2.87 27.04
N LYS A 605 -1.09 1.79 27.30
CA LYS A 605 -1.54 1.39 28.63
C LYS A 605 -1.43 -0.13 28.78
N GLY A 606 -1.00 -0.55 29.96
CA GLY A 606 -0.85 -1.96 30.31
C GLY A 606 0.59 -2.41 30.27
N ASP A 607 0.88 -3.49 31.00
CA ASP A 607 2.19 -4.12 30.98
C ASP A 607 2.23 -5.15 29.84
N PHE A 608 2.98 -4.83 28.79
CA PHE A 608 3.08 -5.64 27.58
C PHE A 608 3.58 -7.06 27.84
N VAL A 609 4.48 -7.28 28.82
CA VAL A 609 5.00 -8.62 29.15
C VAL A 609 3.92 -9.43 29.85
N VAL A 610 3.23 -8.83 30.83
CA VAL A 610 2.14 -9.50 31.57
C VAL A 610 0.99 -9.86 30.63
N ILE A 611 0.60 -8.92 29.75
CA ILE A 611 -0.47 -9.16 28.76
C ILE A 611 -0.05 -10.26 27.80
N ALA A 612 1.13 -10.16 27.16
CA ALA A 612 1.59 -11.17 26.20
C ALA A 612 1.69 -12.57 26.83
N LYS A 613 2.22 -12.66 28.07
CA LYS A 613 2.29 -13.93 28.80
C LYS A 613 0.91 -14.51 29.10
N SER A 614 -0.03 -13.69 29.56
CA SER A 614 -1.40 -14.14 29.84
C SER A 614 -2.11 -14.65 28.59
N LEU A 615 -1.93 -13.97 27.44
CA LEU A 615 -2.49 -14.41 26.17
C LEU A 615 -1.82 -15.68 25.65
N PHE A 616 -0.50 -15.80 25.80
CA PHE A 616 0.22 -17.03 25.47
C PHE A 616 -0.30 -18.22 26.28
N GLU A 617 -0.43 -18.09 27.60
CA GLU A 617 -0.95 -19.15 28.47
C GLU A 617 -2.39 -19.53 28.08
N ARG A 618 -3.25 -18.54 27.80
CA ARG A 618 -4.65 -18.74 27.41
C ARG A 618 -4.81 -19.54 26.11
N TYR A 619 -3.99 -19.23 25.10
CA TYR A 619 -4.20 -19.74 23.73
C TYR A 619 -3.23 -20.84 23.31
N PHE A 620 -2.05 -20.91 23.94
CA PHE A 620 -0.96 -21.83 23.58
C PHE A 620 -0.36 -22.57 24.79
N GLY A 621 -0.80 -22.29 26.01
CA GLY A 621 -0.22 -22.88 27.23
C GLY A 621 -0.60 -24.34 27.49
N SER A 622 -1.67 -24.83 26.85
CA SER A 622 -2.20 -26.20 27.03
C SER A 622 -1.78 -27.18 25.92
N SER A 623 -0.86 -26.77 25.04
CA SER A 623 -0.38 -27.55 23.90
C SER A 623 1.07 -28.00 24.06
#